data_AF-A0A8C3LPS7-F1
#
_entry.id   AF-A0A8C3LPS7-F1
#
_cell.length_a   1.000
_cell.length_b   1.000
_cell.length_c   1.000
_cell.angle_alpha   90.00
_cell.angle_beta   90.00
_cell.angle_gamma   90.00
#
_symmetry.space_group_name_H-M   'P 1'
#
loop_
_entity.id
_entity.type
_entity.pdbx_description
1 polymer ?
#
loop_
_entity_poly.entity_id
_entity_poly.type
_entity_poly.pdbx_seq_one_letter_code
_entity_poly.pdbx_strand_id
1 'polypeptide(L)'
;MEREPMRIREGYLVKKGSMFNTWKPMWVVLLEDGIEFYKRKSDNSPKGMIPLKGSTINSPCQDFGKRMFVFKLTAAKQQDHFFQASYLEERDAWVRDIKKAIQCIDGGQRFARKSTRKSIRLPETINLSALYLSMKDPEKGIKELKLEKDKKVFNHCFTGTAVIDWLVSSNSIRNRKEGLMLASSLLNEGYLQPAGDTSKAAAEGLSDTPFLDLSDAYYYFPDSGFFCEGNSSDDDVVLKEEFRGMIVKQGCLLKQGHRRKNWKVRKFVLREDPAYLHYYDPAGGEDPLGAIHLRGCVVTAVEDMPDSKKYDVENNLFEIITASEVHYYLQAASSAERTEWIKAIQTVARTGK
;
A
#
# COMPACT_ATOMS: atom_id res chain seq x y z
N MET A 1 -33.55 14.85 -8.74
CA MET A 1 -33.17 14.88 -7.31
C MET A 1 -31.82 14.18 -7.24
N GLU A 2 -30.73 14.92 -7.03
CA GLU A 2 -29.37 14.34 -7.06
C GLU A 2 -29.09 13.69 -5.70
N ARG A 3 -28.73 12.40 -5.70
CA ARG A 3 -28.44 11.61 -4.49
C ARG A 3 -26.93 11.41 -4.33
N GLU A 4 -26.49 11.14 -3.10
CA GLU A 4 -25.10 10.73 -2.85
C GLU A 4 -24.85 9.33 -3.46
N PRO A 5 -23.66 9.08 -4.02
CA PRO A 5 -23.34 7.80 -4.66
C PRO A 5 -23.21 6.68 -3.62
N MET A 6 -23.87 5.54 -3.86
CA MET A 6 -23.79 4.40 -2.95
C MET A 6 -22.51 3.59 -3.13
N ARG A 7 -22.09 2.88 -2.07
CA ARG A 7 -20.97 1.95 -2.11
C ARG A 7 -21.39 0.61 -2.73
N ILE A 8 -20.68 0.20 -3.78
CA ILE A 8 -20.93 -1.06 -4.49
C ILE A 8 -20.01 -2.16 -3.96
N ARG A 9 -18.72 -1.86 -3.80
CA ARG A 9 -17.69 -2.83 -3.37
C ARG A 9 -16.59 -2.12 -2.60
N GLU A 10 -15.99 -2.82 -1.66
CA GLU A 10 -14.76 -2.38 -1.00
C GLU A 10 -13.83 -3.57 -0.75
N GLY A 11 -12.53 -3.30 -0.68
CA GLY A 11 -11.52 -4.34 -0.47
C GLY A 11 -10.11 -3.82 -0.68
N TYR A 12 -9.12 -4.62 -0.28
CA TYR A 12 -7.72 -4.31 -0.57
C TYR A 12 -7.38 -4.67 -2.02
N LEU A 13 -6.81 -3.70 -2.75
CA LEU A 13 -6.17 -3.94 -4.04
C LEU A 13 -4.78 -3.33 -4.02
N VAL A 14 -3.90 -3.84 -4.88
CA VAL A 14 -2.58 -3.26 -5.05
C VAL A 14 -2.65 -2.28 -6.22
N LYS A 15 -2.49 -0.99 -5.91
CA LYS A 15 -2.57 0.08 -6.91
C LYS A 15 -1.19 0.48 -7.40
N LYS A 16 -1.03 0.61 -8.72
CA LYS A 16 0.16 1.22 -9.33
C LYS A 16 0.15 2.74 -9.11
N GLY A 17 1.29 3.26 -8.68
CA GLY A 17 1.58 4.68 -8.61
C GLY A 17 1.71 5.29 -10.01
N SER A 18 1.27 6.53 -10.16
CA SER A 18 1.25 7.22 -11.45
C SER A 18 2.65 7.60 -11.96
N MET A 19 3.65 7.70 -11.08
CA MET A 19 4.97 8.28 -11.41
C MET A 19 6.11 7.25 -11.49
N PHE A 20 6.24 6.31 -10.55
CA PHE A 20 7.42 5.42 -10.45
C PHE A 20 7.12 3.94 -10.65
N ASN A 21 5.97 3.60 -11.22
CA ASN A 21 5.52 2.21 -11.38
C ASN A 21 5.49 1.38 -10.07
N THR A 22 5.58 2.02 -8.90
CA THR A 22 5.52 1.35 -7.59
C THR A 22 4.11 0.85 -7.31
N TRP A 23 4.00 -0.33 -6.75
CA TRP A 23 2.73 -0.95 -6.40
C TRP A 23 2.54 -0.88 -4.89
N LYS A 24 1.39 -0.40 -4.42
CA LYS A 24 1.11 -0.27 -2.99
C LYS A 24 -0.26 -0.86 -2.65
N PRO A 25 -0.40 -1.66 -1.58
CA PRO A 25 -1.70 -2.09 -1.11
C PRO A 25 -2.48 -0.86 -0.63
N MET A 26 -3.71 -0.72 -1.11
CA MET A 26 -4.62 0.37 -0.79
C MET A 26 -5.98 -0.21 -0.49
N TRP A 27 -6.69 0.39 0.45
CA TRP A 27 -8.11 0.12 0.64
C TRP A 27 -8.88 0.84 -0.46
N VAL A 28 -9.55 0.09 -1.33
CA VAL A 28 -10.26 0.63 -2.49
C VAL A 28 -11.76 0.51 -2.25
N VAL A 29 -12.49 1.57 -2.58
CA VAL A 29 -13.94 1.66 -2.47
C VAL A 29 -14.50 2.04 -3.83
N LEU A 30 -15.28 1.14 -4.42
CA LEU A 30 -16.09 1.40 -5.61
C LEU A 30 -17.41 2.02 -5.19
N LEU A 31 -17.65 3.23 -5.66
CA LEU A 31 -18.92 3.96 -5.54
C LEU A 31 -19.62 3.96 -6.89
N GLU A 32 -20.90 4.32 -6.89
CA GLU A 32 -21.70 4.43 -8.12
C GLU A 32 -21.15 5.45 -9.14
N ASP A 33 -20.34 6.42 -8.70
CA ASP A 33 -19.83 7.51 -9.56
C ASP A 33 -18.30 7.54 -9.72
N GLY A 34 -17.57 6.72 -8.96
CA GLY A 34 -16.14 6.88 -8.80
C GLY A 34 -15.49 5.73 -8.03
N ILE A 35 -14.16 5.66 -8.11
CA ILE A 35 -13.33 4.81 -7.26
C ILE A 35 -12.55 5.70 -6.31
N GLU A 36 -12.67 5.46 -5.02
CA GLU A 36 -11.85 6.07 -3.99
C GLU A 36 -10.82 5.07 -3.47
N PHE A 37 -9.65 5.56 -3.10
CA PHE A 37 -8.62 4.73 -2.50
C PHE A 37 -7.99 5.41 -1.29
N TYR A 38 -7.72 4.61 -0.27
CA TYR A 38 -7.29 5.01 1.07
C TYR A 38 -6.03 4.24 1.46
N LYS A 39 -5.22 4.79 2.36
CA LYS A 39 -4.06 4.06 2.88
C LYS A 39 -4.52 2.90 3.76
N ARG A 40 -5.57 3.10 4.57
CA ARG A 40 -6.19 2.08 5.43
C ARG A 40 -7.72 2.18 5.38
N LYS A 41 -8.40 1.08 5.73
CA LYS A 41 -9.87 1.05 5.87
C LYS A 41 -10.40 2.08 6.87
N SER A 42 -9.67 2.33 7.96
CA SER A 42 -10.06 3.25 9.03
C SER A 42 -9.82 4.73 8.71
N ASP A 43 -9.26 5.05 7.55
CA ASP A 43 -8.95 6.45 7.20
C ASP A 43 -10.24 7.16 6.73
N ASN A 44 -10.56 8.31 7.32
CA ASN A 44 -11.78 9.08 7.00
C ASN A 44 -11.65 9.94 5.73
N SER A 45 -10.48 9.99 5.11
CA SER A 45 -10.21 10.82 3.93
C SER A 45 -9.49 10.03 2.85
N PRO A 46 -9.97 10.03 1.59
CA PRO A 46 -9.32 9.31 0.51
C PRO A 46 -7.99 9.94 0.12
N LYS A 47 -7.04 9.10 -0.29
CA LYS A 47 -5.79 9.54 -0.94
C LYS A 47 -6.04 10.08 -2.34
N GLY A 48 -7.10 9.62 -2.99
CA GLY A 48 -7.54 10.13 -4.28
C GLY A 48 -8.85 9.50 -4.71
N MET A 49 -9.41 10.07 -5.78
CA MET A 49 -10.68 9.65 -6.37
C MET A 49 -10.54 9.66 -7.90
N ILE A 50 -11.01 8.58 -8.52
CA ILE A 50 -11.02 8.39 -9.98
C ILE A 50 -12.48 8.44 -10.42
N PRO A 51 -12.94 9.49 -11.11
CA PRO A 51 -14.31 9.56 -11.63
C PRO A 51 -14.56 8.46 -12.66
N LEU A 52 -15.68 7.75 -12.55
CA LEU A 52 -16.04 6.70 -13.52
C LEU A 52 -16.64 7.26 -14.81
N LYS A 53 -17.17 8.49 -14.78
CA LYS A 53 -17.74 9.13 -15.97
C LYS A 53 -16.70 9.25 -17.09
N GLY A 54 -17.00 8.66 -18.25
CA GLY A 54 -16.09 8.63 -19.39
C GLY A 54 -14.87 7.72 -19.20
N SER A 55 -14.91 6.81 -18.22
CA SER A 55 -13.86 5.82 -18.02
C SER A 55 -14.13 4.54 -18.82
N THR A 56 -13.07 3.82 -19.16
CA THR A 56 -13.14 2.49 -19.77
C THR A 56 -12.27 1.50 -19.00
N ILE A 57 -12.66 0.22 -19.00
CA ILE A 57 -11.85 -0.85 -18.41
C ILE A 57 -11.25 -1.72 -19.50
N ASN A 58 -9.96 -1.99 -19.35
CA ASN A 58 -9.24 -3.02 -20.09
C ASN A 58 -8.81 -4.16 -19.13
N SER A 59 -9.27 -5.37 -19.41
CA SER A 59 -8.93 -6.60 -18.68
C SER A 59 -9.07 -7.80 -19.64
N PRO A 60 -8.08 -8.72 -19.71
CA PRO A 60 -6.83 -8.73 -18.94
C PRO A 60 -5.85 -7.64 -19.41
N CYS A 61 -5.19 -6.97 -18.46
CA CYS A 61 -4.11 -6.03 -18.78
C CYS A 61 -2.81 -6.82 -19.00
N GLN A 62 -2.30 -6.81 -20.23
CA GLN A 62 -1.09 -7.54 -20.62
C GLN A 62 0.20 -6.71 -20.47
N ASP A 63 0.07 -5.45 -20.06
CA ASP A 63 1.18 -4.49 -19.93
C ASP A 63 2.24 -4.92 -18.89
N PHE A 64 1.93 -5.91 -18.03
CA PHE A 64 2.82 -6.38 -16.97
C PHE A 64 2.99 -7.91 -16.99
N GLY A 65 3.92 -8.41 -17.81
CA GLY A 65 4.14 -9.86 -17.99
C GLY A 65 4.50 -10.65 -16.72
N LYS A 66 4.98 -9.98 -15.65
CA LYS A 66 5.30 -10.61 -14.36
C LYS A 66 4.21 -10.43 -13.29
N ARG A 67 3.18 -9.60 -13.50
CA ARG A 67 2.13 -9.35 -12.50
C ARG A 67 0.81 -9.92 -12.98
N MET A 68 0.36 -10.96 -12.30
CA MET A 68 -0.94 -11.59 -12.58
C MET A 68 -2.09 -10.77 -12.01
N PHE A 69 -3.28 -10.95 -12.59
CA PHE A 69 -4.55 -10.39 -12.12
C PHE A 69 -4.64 -8.86 -12.11
N VAL A 70 -3.88 -8.21 -13.01
CA VAL A 70 -3.95 -6.76 -13.21
C VAL A 70 -5.12 -6.40 -14.13
N PHE A 71 -5.83 -5.33 -13.76
CA PHE A 71 -6.79 -4.65 -14.63
C PHE A 71 -6.44 -3.16 -14.75
N LYS A 72 -6.77 -2.58 -15.90
CA LYS A 72 -6.51 -1.18 -16.25
C LYS A 72 -7.84 -0.44 -16.34
N LEU A 73 -7.93 0.70 -15.66
CA LEU A 73 -9.00 1.67 -15.75
C LEU A 73 -8.44 2.93 -16.39
N THR A 74 -8.91 3.26 -17.60
CA THR A 74 -8.56 4.51 -18.28
C THR A 74 -9.64 5.53 -18.00
N ALA A 75 -9.34 6.53 -17.17
CA ALA A 75 -10.24 7.60 -16.82
C ALA A 75 -10.29 8.69 -17.91
N ALA A 76 -11.22 9.64 -17.76
CA ALA A 76 -11.33 10.78 -18.66
C ALA A 76 -9.98 11.51 -18.81
N LYS A 77 -9.72 12.05 -20.01
CA LYS A 77 -8.41 12.60 -20.43
C LYS A 77 -7.28 11.56 -20.58
N GLN A 78 -7.63 10.30 -20.86
CA GLN A 78 -6.67 9.21 -21.10
C GLN A 78 -5.75 8.95 -19.90
N GLN A 79 -6.26 9.14 -18.68
CA GLN A 79 -5.48 8.89 -17.47
C GLN A 79 -5.57 7.42 -17.06
N ASP A 80 -4.46 6.70 -17.17
CA ASP A 80 -4.42 5.27 -16.86
C ASP A 80 -4.19 4.98 -15.37
N HIS A 81 -5.02 4.10 -14.83
CA HIS A 81 -4.91 3.58 -13.48
C HIS A 81 -4.87 2.06 -13.51
N PHE A 82 -3.91 1.48 -12.78
CA PHE A 82 -3.73 0.03 -12.74
C PHE A 82 -3.92 -0.49 -11.33
N PHE A 83 -4.66 -1.59 -11.25
CA PHE A 83 -4.97 -2.27 -10.01
C PHE A 83 -4.70 -3.75 -10.19
N GLN A 84 -4.13 -4.36 -9.17
CA GLN A 84 -3.87 -5.78 -9.09
C GLN A 84 -4.72 -6.37 -7.97
N ALA A 85 -5.51 -7.39 -8.33
CA ALA A 85 -6.21 -8.22 -7.36
C ALA A 85 -5.29 -9.31 -6.80
N SER A 86 -5.69 -9.88 -5.67
CA SER A 86 -5.02 -11.01 -5.05
C SER A 86 -5.15 -12.26 -5.92
N TYR A 87 -6.27 -12.40 -6.65
CA TYR A 87 -6.61 -13.58 -7.47
C TYR A 87 -7.59 -13.29 -8.62
N LEU A 88 -7.78 -14.30 -9.48
CA LEU A 88 -8.54 -14.21 -10.72
C LEU A 88 -10.00 -13.80 -10.50
N GLU A 89 -10.71 -14.50 -9.62
CA GLU A 89 -12.13 -14.27 -9.37
C GLU A 89 -12.37 -12.93 -8.66
N GLU A 90 -11.45 -12.49 -7.80
CA GLU A 90 -11.49 -11.13 -7.22
C GLU A 90 -11.35 -10.06 -8.31
N ARG A 91 -10.37 -10.20 -9.21
CA ARG A 91 -10.20 -9.29 -10.35
C ARG A 91 -11.49 -9.23 -11.17
N ASP A 92 -12.05 -10.38 -11.52
CA ASP A 92 -13.22 -10.47 -12.39
C ASP A 92 -14.47 -9.90 -11.72
N ALA A 93 -14.59 -10.04 -10.40
CA ALA A 93 -15.63 -9.39 -9.63
C ALA A 93 -15.49 -7.86 -9.63
N TRP A 94 -14.30 -7.33 -9.38
CA TRP A 94 -14.02 -5.88 -9.46
C TRP A 94 -14.31 -5.32 -10.86
N VAL A 95 -13.80 -5.97 -11.91
CA VAL A 95 -14.02 -5.56 -13.31
C VAL A 95 -15.50 -5.53 -13.66
N ARG A 96 -16.26 -6.55 -13.26
CA ARG A 96 -17.70 -6.66 -13.51
C ARG A 96 -18.48 -5.52 -12.84
N ASP A 97 -18.19 -5.25 -11.58
CA ASP A 97 -18.92 -4.23 -10.81
C ASP A 97 -18.59 -2.82 -11.30
N ILE A 98 -17.33 -2.55 -11.66
CA ILE A 98 -16.95 -1.25 -12.26
C ILE A 98 -17.63 -1.06 -13.62
N LYS A 99 -17.64 -2.09 -14.49
CA LYS A 99 -18.34 -2.00 -15.79
C LYS A 99 -19.83 -1.69 -15.63
N LYS A 100 -20.50 -2.33 -14.66
CA LYS A 100 -21.90 -2.04 -14.33
C LYS A 100 -22.08 -0.59 -13.88
N ALA A 101 -21.20 -0.09 -13.00
CA ALA A 101 -21.27 1.30 -12.52
C ALA A 101 -21.10 2.31 -13.67
N ILE A 102 -20.14 2.09 -14.59
CA ILE A 102 -19.95 2.94 -15.78
C ILE A 102 -21.21 2.94 -16.65
N GLN A 103 -21.80 1.77 -16.93
CA GLN A 103 -23.04 1.66 -17.71
C GLN A 103 -24.21 2.43 -17.09
N CYS A 104 -24.34 2.40 -15.77
CA CYS A 104 -25.37 3.15 -15.06
C CYS A 104 -25.20 4.67 -15.20
N ILE A 105 -23.97 5.17 -15.17
CA ILE A 105 -23.64 6.60 -15.38
C ILE A 105 -23.95 7.00 -16.83
N ASP A 106 -23.54 6.18 -17.81
CA ASP A 106 -23.79 6.44 -19.24
C ASP A 106 -25.29 6.40 -19.57
N GLY A 107 -26.06 5.60 -18.83
CA GLY A 107 -27.54 5.59 -18.86
C GLY A 107 -28.21 6.83 -18.26
N GLY A 108 -27.44 7.84 -17.85
CA GLY A 108 -27.96 9.14 -17.43
C GLY A 108 -28.12 9.33 -15.92
N GLN A 109 -27.64 8.39 -15.09
CA GLN A 109 -27.62 8.60 -13.65
C GLN A 109 -26.71 9.78 -13.27
N ARG A 110 -27.18 10.63 -12.36
CA ARG A 110 -26.46 11.80 -11.84
C ARG A 110 -26.39 11.75 -10.33
N PHE A 111 -25.22 12.10 -9.80
CA PHE A 111 -24.93 12.10 -8.38
C PHE A 111 -24.49 13.49 -7.94
N ALA A 112 -24.94 13.93 -6.77
CA ALA A 112 -24.45 15.14 -6.12
C ALA A 112 -23.46 14.74 -5.02
N ARG A 113 -22.21 15.18 -5.15
CA ARG A 113 -21.21 15.04 -4.08
C ARG A 113 -21.12 16.32 -3.27
N LYS A 114 -21.12 16.20 -1.95
CA LYS A 114 -20.58 17.25 -1.06
C LYS A 114 -19.07 17.26 -1.22
N SER A 115 -18.48 18.42 -1.52
CA SER A 115 -17.04 18.55 -1.74
C SER A 115 -16.24 18.05 -0.53
N THR A 116 -15.52 16.94 -0.68
CA THR A 116 -14.61 16.39 0.34
C THR A 116 -13.22 17.02 0.28
N ARG A 117 -12.98 18.00 -0.60
CA ARG A 117 -11.67 18.65 -0.74
C ARG A 117 -11.44 19.68 0.38
N LYS A 118 -10.90 19.22 1.50
CA LYS A 118 -9.96 20.03 2.32
C LYS A 118 -8.51 19.82 1.84
N SER A 119 -8.27 19.75 0.54
CA SER A 119 -6.90 19.75 0.01
C SER A 119 -6.44 21.19 -0.14
N ILE A 120 -5.44 21.59 0.65
CA ILE A 120 -4.62 22.76 0.36
C ILE A 120 -4.02 22.52 -1.03
N ARG A 121 -4.47 23.30 -2.03
CA ARG A 121 -3.89 23.24 -3.38
C ARG A 121 -2.47 23.77 -3.30
N LEU A 122 -1.50 22.95 -3.69
CA LEU A 122 -0.24 23.50 -4.19
C LEU A 122 -0.57 24.35 -5.43
N PRO A 123 0.12 25.49 -5.64
CA PRO A 123 -0.07 26.28 -6.85
C PRO A 123 0.08 25.38 -8.09
N GLU A 124 -0.83 25.51 -9.06
CA GLU A 124 -0.86 24.71 -10.30
C GLU A 124 0.39 24.92 -11.19
N THR A 125 1.35 25.75 -10.74
CA THR A 125 2.58 26.14 -11.44
C THR A 125 3.80 25.29 -11.11
N ILE A 126 3.81 24.48 -10.04
CA ILE A 126 5.02 23.74 -9.63
C ILE A 126 5.04 22.35 -10.27
N ASN A 127 5.86 22.18 -11.30
CA ASN A 127 6.16 20.90 -11.92
C ASN A 127 7.23 20.15 -11.10
N LEU A 128 6.81 19.14 -10.32
CA LEU A 128 7.70 18.36 -9.46
C LEU A 128 8.82 17.64 -10.23
N SER A 129 8.58 17.22 -11.47
CA SER A 129 9.59 16.56 -12.30
C SER A 129 10.70 17.54 -12.71
N ALA A 130 10.33 18.75 -13.12
CA ALA A 130 11.29 19.80 -13.47
C ALA A 130 12.08 20.27 -12.23
N LEU A 131 11.40 20.37 -11.09
CA LEU A 131 12.02 20.68 -9.81
C LEU A 131 13.04 19.61 -9.41
N TYR A 132 12.68 18.33 -9.52
CA TYR A 132 13.59 17.21 -9.24
C TYR A 132 14.83 17.22 -10.12
N LEU A 133 14.69 17.47 -11.43
CA LEU A 133 15.85 17.61 -12.32
C LEU A 133 16.76 18.77 -11.89
N SER A 134 16.17 19.88 -11.44
CA SER A 134 16.93 21.04 -10.94
C SER A 134 17.63 20.73 -9.60
N MET A 135 17.00 19.92 -8.72
CA MET A 135 17.61 19.47 -7.47
C MET A 135 18.84 18.60 -7.69
N LYS A 136 18.96 17.97 -8.86
CA LYS A 136 20.08 17.11 -9.24
C LYS A 136 21.15 17.81 -10.08
N ASP A 137 21.00 19.12 -10.31
CA ASP A 137 21.99 19.88 -11.09
C ASP A 137 23.37 19.81 -10.41
N PRO A 138 24.44 19.43 -11.11
CA PRO A 138 25.77 19.27 -10.50
C PRO A 138 26.36 20.55 -9.90
N GLU A 139 25.95 21.73 -10.39
CA GLU A 139 26.49 23.02 -9.95
C GLU A 139 25.55 23.74 -8.97
N LYS A 140 24.24 23.65 -9.22
CA LYS A 140 23.21 24.44 -8.56
C LYS A 140 22.26 23.60 -7.72
N GLY A 141 22.33 22.27 -7.79
CA GLY A 141 21.47 21.32 -7.10
C GLY A 141 21.86 21.05 -5.65
N ILE A 142 21.22 20.04 -5.05
CA ILE A 142 21.53 19.58 -3.69
C ILE A 142 22.78 18.71 -3.74
N LYS A 143 23.78 19.06 -2.93
CA LYS A 143 25.02 18.31 -2.85
C LYS A 143 24.79 16.98 -2.14
N GLU A 144 25.06 15.89 -2.86
CA GLU A 144 25.13 14.54 -2.29
C GLU A 144 26.42 14.39 -1.48
N LEU A 145 26.30 13.78 -0.31
CA LEU A 145 27.35 13.61 0.68
C LEU A 145 27.48 12.14 1.06
N LYS A 146 28.68 11.80 1.52
CA LYS A 146 28.96 10.58 2.28
C LYS A 146 28.86 10.91 3.76
N LEU A 147 27.87 10.37 4.46
CA LEU A 147 27.62 10.62 5.87
C LEU A 147 27.84 9.33 6.68
N GLU A 148 28.38 9.45 7.89
CA GLU A 148 28.56 8.34 8.82
C GLU A 148 27.75 8.58 10.10
N LYS A 149 26.91 7.61 10.49
CA LYS A 149 26.11 7.66 11.71
C LYS A 149 25.97 6.25 12.28
N ASP A 150 26.22 6.08 13.59
CA ASP A 150 26.08 4.79 14.30
C ASP A 150 26.86 3.62 13.65
N LYS A 151 28.10 3.86 13.19
CA LYS A 151 28.95 2.91 12.45
C LYS A 151 28.38 2.45 11.10
N LYS A 152 27.36 3.13 10.57
CA LYS A 152 26.82 2.92 9.22
C LYS A 152 27.24 4.06 8.32
N VAL A 153 27.67 3.70 7.12
CA VAL A 153 28.02 4.66 6.06
C VAL A 153 26.84 4.81 5.10
N PHE A 154 26.41 6.05 4.88
CA PHE A 154 25.38 6.46 3.94
C PHE A 154 26.06 7.19 2.78
N ASN A 155 26.20 6.54 1.63
CA ASN A 155 26.72 7.18 0.42
C ASN A 155 25.58 7.81 -0.38
N HIS A 156 25.86 8.89 -1.11
CA HIS A 156 24.89 9.54 -2.02
C HIS A 156 23.62 10.07 -1.32
N CYS A 157 23.80 10.68 -0.14
CA CYS A 157 22.70 11.17 0.69
C CYS A 157 22.84 12.67 1.03
N PHE A 158 21.76 13.28 1.49
CA PHE A 158 21.72 14.68 1.92
C PHE A 158 20.76 14.83 3.09
N THR A 159 20.85 15.94 3.82
CA THR A 159 20.02 16.18 5.01
C THR A 159 18.66 16.76 4.64
N GLY A 160 17.69 16.59 5.52
CA GLY A 160 16.37 17.21 5.37
C GLY A 160 16.47 18.74 5.27
N THR A 161 17.33 19.33 6.08
CA THR A 161 17.62 20.78 6.05
C THR A 161 18.22 21.24 4.72
N ALA A 162 19.12 20.46 4.10
CA ALA A 162 19.70 20.80 2.81
C ALA A 162 18.63 20.89 1.70
N VAL A 163 17.61 20.04 1.74
CA VAL A 163 16.48 20.09 0.79
C VAL A 163 15.69 21.39 0.96
N ILE A 164 15.36 21.77 2.20
CA ILE A 164 14.56 22.97 2.46
C ILE A 164 15.35 24.23 2.12
N ASP A 165 16.63 24.29 2.49
CA ASP A 165 17.52 25.41 2.18
C ASP A 165 17.63 25.61 0.67
N TRP A 166 17.80 24.51 -0.08
CA TRP A 166 17.84 24.56 -1.53
C TRP A 166 16.53 25.08 -2.14
N LEU A 167 15.38 24.60 -1.65
CA LEU A 167 14.07 25.04 -2.14
C LEU A 167 13.86 26.54 -1.90
N VAL A 168 14.29 27.07 -0.75
CA VAL A 168 14.25 28.52 -0.46
C VAL A 168 15.19 29.27 -1.41
N SER A 169 16.41 28.79 -1.61
CA SER A 169 17.43 29.47 -2.43
C SER A 169 17.11 29.47 -3.93
N SER A 170 16.35 28.49 -4.43
CA SER A 170 15.94 28.38 -5.83
C SER A 170 14.72 29.23 -6.19
N ASN A 171 14.22 30.07 -5.28
CA ASN A 171 12.97 30.83 -5.40
C ASN A 171 11.72 29.95 -5.67
N SER A 172 11.79 28.65 -5.37
CA SER A 172 10.68 27.71 -5.59
C SER A 172 9.57 27.83 -4.54
N ILE A 173 9.87 28.44 -3.39
CA ILE A 173 8.98 28.60 -2.23
C ILE A 173 9.24 29.93 -1.51
N ARG A 174 8.26 30.43 -0.75
CA ARG A 174 8.35 31.74 -0.05
C ARG A 174 8.84 31.62 1.39
N ASN A 175 8.70 30.44 1.99
CA ASN A 175 9.02 30.20 3.40
C ASN A 175 9.28 28.70 3.64
N ARG A 176 9.94 28.36 4.75
CA ARG A 176 10.26 26.97 5.10
C ARG A 176 9.04 26.07 5.26
N LYS A 177 7.88 26.61 5.65
CA LYS A 177 6.63 25.85 5.78
C LYS A 177 6.10 25.37 4.42
N GLU A 178 6.17 26.22 3.40
CA GLU A 178 5.94 25.83 2.00
C GLU A 178 6.97 24.80 1.53
N GLY A 179 8.23 24.95 1.92
CA GLY A 179 9.28 23.98 1.66
C GLY A 179 8.99 22.61 2.25
N LEU A 180 8.53 22.55 3.50
CA LEU A 180 8.14 21.30 4.13
C LEU A 180 6.97 20.62 3.41
N MET A 181 5.98 21.39 2.95
CA MET A 181 4.88 20.84 2.15
C MET A 181 5.38 20.28 0.82
N LEU A 182 6.23 21.03 0.11
CA LEU A 182 6.77 20.65 -1.18
C LEU A 182 7.74 19.46 -1.08
N ALA A 183 8.63 19.45 -0.08
CA ALA A 183 9.53 18.34 0.21
C ALA A 183 8.76 17.09 0.66
N SER A 184 7.67 17.26 1.42
CA SER A 184 6.74 16.17 1.74
C SER A 184 6.06 15.62 0.48
N SER A 185 5.68 16.47 -0.47
CA SER A 185 5.20 16.03 -1.78
C SER A 185 6.28 15.31 -2.57
N LEU A 186 7.52 15.83 -2.62
CA LEU A 186 8.64 15.17 -3.29
C LEU A 186 8.93 13.77 -2.70
N LEU A 187 8.90 13.64 -1.37
CA LEU A 187 9.05 12.37 -0.66
C LEU A 187 7.88 11.40 -0.91
N ASN A 188 6.64 11.89 -0.81
CA ASN A 188 5.45 11.06 -1.03
C ASN A 188 5.33 10.57 -2.48
N GLU A 189 5.71 11.43 -3.41
CA GLU A 189 5.76 11.11 -4.83
C GLU A 189 6.96 10.20 -5.13
N GLY A 190 8.03 10.21 -4.32
CA GLY A 190 9.16 9.29 -4.41
C GLY A 190 10.41 9.88 -5.07
N TYR A 191 10.42 11.18 -5.36
CA TYR A 191 11.60 11.94 -5.80
C TYR A 191 12.71 11.96 -4.75
N LEU A 192 12.33 11.80 -3.48
CA LEU A 192 13.24 11.64 -2.35
C LEU A 192 12.91 10.32 -1.67
N GLN A 193 13.92 9.64 -1.14
CA GLN A 193 13.77 8.45 -0.32
C GLN A 193 14.43 8.67 1.05
N PRO A 194 13.85 8.17 2.15
CA PRO A 194 14.43 8.31 3.47
C PRO A 194 15.63 7.38 3.66
N ALA A 195 16.76 7.93 4.09
CA ALA A 195 17.95 7.22 4.54
C ALA A 195 18.12 7.34 6.07
N GLY A 196 18.37 6.21 6.74
CA GLY A 196 18.53 6.16 8.20
C GLY A 196 17.21 6.09 8.98
N ASP A 197 17.32 5.74 10.26
CA ASP A 197 16.16 5.37 11.07
C ASP A 197 15.24 6.56 11.38
N THR A 198 15.78 7.77 11.54
CA THR A 198 15.02 9.01 11.82
C THR A 198 14.05 9.36 10.68
N SER A 199 14.53 9.45 9.45
CA SER A 199 13.69 9.82 8.29
C SER A 199 12.80 8.66 7.85
N LYS A 200 13.24 7.41 8.01
CA LYS A 200 12.41 6.22 7.77
C LYS A 200 11.25 6.18 8.74
N ALA A 201 11.47 6.44 10.04
CA ALA A 201 10.40 6.50 11.03
C ALA A 201 9.39 7.62 10.70
N ALA A 202 9.84 8.80 10.26
CA ALA A 202 8.95 9.89 9.86
C ALA A 202 8.13 9.57 8.60
N ALA A 203 8.76 8.93 7.61
CA ALA A 203 8.10 8.51 6.37
C ALA A 203 7.13 7.33 6.59
N GLU A 204 7.47 6.42 7.52
CA GLU A 204 6.66 5.26 7.90
C GLU A 204 5.51 5.62 8.86
N GLY A 205 5.65 6.71 9.64
CA GLY A 205 4.58 7.53 10.23
C GLY A 205 4.73 7.94 11.72
N LEU A 206 4.35 9.18 12.05
CA LEU A 206 3.76 9.70 13.33
C LEU A 206 3.68 11.24 13.40
N SER A 207 4.37 11.98 12.52
CA SER A 207 4.34 13.44 12.45
C SER A 207 3.33 13.96 11.41
N ASP A 208 2.80 15.17 11.63
CA ASP A 208 1.94 15.88 10.66
C ASP A 208 2.65 16.13 9.31
N THR A 209 3.99 16.03 9.29
CA THR A 209 4.83 16.18 8.10
C THR A 209 5.69 14.92 7.88
N PRO A 210 5.52 14.18 6.76
CA PRO A 210 6.29 12.97 6.46
C PRO A 210 7.76 13.26 6.13
N PHE A 211 8.07 14.50 5.74
CA PHE A 211 9.42 15.01 5.58
C PHE A 211 9.85 15.80 6.82
N LEU A 212 11.11 15.62 7.25
CA LEU A 212 11.69 16.29 8.40
C LEU A 212 12.76 17.29 7.94
N ASP A 213 12.60 18.56 8.30
CA ASP A 213 13.63 19.60 8.17
C ASP A 213 14.63 19.49 9.33
N LEU A 214 15.41 18.41 9.34
CA LEU A 214 16.42 18.15 10.35
C LEU A 214 17.76 17.78 9.71
N SER A 215 18.85 18.12 10.40
CA SER A 215 20.23 17.79 9.99
C SER A 215 20.57 16.32 10.19
N ASP A 216 19.83 15.60 11.04
CA ASP A 216 20.03 14.18 11.35
C ASP A 216 19.03 13.25 10.65
N ALA A 217 18.14 13.81 9.84
CA ALA A 217 17.24 13.11 8.94
C ALA A 217 17.86 13.07 7.54
N TYR A 218 18.25 11.88 7.08
CA TYR A 218 18.90 11.74 5.78
C TYR A 218 17.90 11.30 4.70
N TYR A 219 18.18 11.76 3.48
CA TYR A 219 17.41 11.46 2.29
C TYR A 219 18.37 11.19 1.13
N TYR A 220 17.88 10.51 0.08
CA TYR A 220 18.67 10.24 -1.11
C TYR A 220 17.79 10.31 -2.36
N PHE A 221 18.43 10.54 -3.52
CA PHE A 221 17.74 10.43 -4.81
C PHE A 221 17.65 8.95 -5.22
N PRO A 222 16.49 8.46 -5.67
CA PRO A 222 16.31 7.04 -6.01
C PRO A 222 17.31 6.47 -7.04
N ASP A 223 17.88 7.34 -7.88
CA ASP A 223 18.79 7.00 -8.98
C ASP A 223 20.26 7.37 -8.70
N SER A 224 20.61 7.76 -7.47
CA SER A 224 21.99 8.15 -7.11
C SER A 224 22.94 6.97 -6.82
N GLY A 225 22.48 5.73 -6.99
CA GLY A 225 23.28 4.54 -6.64
C GLY A 225 23.48 4.37 -5.13
N PHE A 226 22.55 4.92 -4.32
CA PHE A 226 22.59 4.86 -2.87
C PHE A 226 22.87 3.44 -2.34
N PHE A 227 23.84 3.34 -1.43
CA PHE A 227 24.24 2.10 -0.77
C PHE A 227 24.44 2.35 0.73
N CYS A 228 24.01 1.37 1.53
CA CYS A 228 24.20 1.32 2.98
C CYS A 228 24.68 -0.10 3.33
N GLU A 229 25.86 -0.22 3.93
CA GLU A 229 26.41 -1.53 4.34
C GLU A 229 25.50 -2.19 5.39
N GLY A 230 25.19 -3.49 5.21
CA GLY A 230 24.50 -4.32 6.20
C GLY A 230 23.24 -5.09 5.75
N ASN A 231 22.82 -5.00 4.48
CA ASN A 231 21.70 -5.80 3.95
C ASN A 231 22.14 -6.56 2.68
N SER A 232 22.56 -7.82 2.82
CA SER A 232 22.79 -8.75 1.70
C SER A 232 21.94 -10.00 1.94
N SER A 233 21.25 -10.45 0.90
CA SER A 233 20.29 -11.55 0.89
C SER A 233 20.54 -12.37 -0.36
N ASP A 234 21.27 -13.47 -0.24
CA ASP A 234 21.38 -14.52 -1.25
C ASP A 234 20.87 -15.83 -0.63
N ASP A 235 19.87 -16.45 -1.26
CA ASP A 235 19.75 -17.91 -1.38
C ASP A 235 18.62 -18.27 -2.36
N ASP A 236 18.97 -19.09 -3.35
CA ASP A 236 18.18 -19.47 -4.52
C ASP A 236 17.16 -20.60 -4.28
N VAL A 237 16.17 -20.59 -5.17
CA VAL A 237 14.98 -21.42 -5.36
C VAL A 237 15.19 -22.95 -5.26
N VAL A 238 14.68 -23.55 -4.19
CA VAL A 238 14.13 -24.92 -4.16
C VAL A 238 12.68 -24.80 -3.65
N LEU A 239 11.70 -25.24 -4.44
CA LEU A 239 10.29 -25.24 -4.03
C LEU A 239 10.11 -26.15 -2.81
N LYS A 240 10.14 -25.57 -1.61
CA LYS A 240 9.89 -26.24 -0.33
C LYS A 240 8.60 -27.05 -0.41
N GLU A 241 8.58 -28.25 0.17
CA GLU A 241 7.41 -29.18 0.15
C GLU A 241 6.10 -28.51 0.60
N GLU A 242 6.19 -27.47 1.43
CA GLU A 242 5.07 -26.63 1.88
C GLU A 242 4.25 -25.97 0.74
N PHE A 243 4.81 -25.80 -0.47
CA PHE A 243 4.13 -25.15 -1.60
C PHE A 243 3.27 -26.08 -2.47
N ARG A 244 3.29 -27.40 -2.25
CA ARG A 244 2.63 -28.38 -3.13
C ARG A 244 1.10 -28.40 -3.01
N GLY A 245 0.55 -27.93 -1.89
CA GLY A 245 -0.90 -27.99 -1.65
C GLY A 245 -1.72 -27.09 -2.56
N MET A 246 -2.89 -27.60 -2.98
CA MET A 246 -3.86 -26.85 -3.78
C MET A 246 -4.34 -25.61 -3.01
N ILE A 247 -4.47 -24.49 -3.71
CA ILE A 247 -4.92 -23.23 -3.10
C ILE A 247 -6.43 -23.30 -2.87
N VAL A 248 -6.84 -23.23 -1.60
CA VAL A 248 -8.26 -23.27 -1.20
C VAL A 248 -8.85 -21.86 -1.09
N LYS A 249 -8.08 -20.91 -0.57
CA LYS A 249 -8.50 -19.51 -0.43
C LYS A 249 -7.29 -18.59 -0.48
N GLN A 250 -7.48 -17.41 -1.04
CA GLN A 250 -6.49 -16.35 -1.04
C GLN A 250 -7.16 -14.99 -0.88
N GLY A 251 -6.42 -14.01 -0.38
CA GLY A 251 -6.94 -12.66 -0.14
C GLY A 251 -6.04 -11.86 0.81
N CYS A 252 -6.34 -10.58 0.98
CA CYS A 252 -5.55 -9.68 1.82
C CYS A 252 -6.16 -9.52 3.21
N LEU A 253 -5.37 -9.74 4.25
CA LEU A 253 -5.74 -9.52 5.65
C LEU A 253 -4.73 -8.60 6.33
N LEU A 254 -5.14 -7.95 7.41
CA LEU A 254 -4.21 -7.30 8.32
C LEU A 254 -3.63 -8.34 9.28
N LYS A 255 -2.30 -8.38 9.40
CA LYS A 255 -1.56 -9.28 10.29
C LYS A 255 -0.82 -8.49 11.35
N GLN A 256 -0.91 -8.92 12.61
CA GLN A 256 -0.07 -8.40 13.67
C GLN A 256 1.37 -8.93 13.57
N GLY A 257 2.35 -8.04 13.71
CA GLY A 257 3.76 -8.38 13.82
C GLY A 257 4.06 -9.09 15.16
N HIS A 258 4.99 -10.05 15.11
CA HIS A 258 5.29 -10.90 16.28
C HIS A 258 6.17 -10.19 17.30
N ARG A 259 7.22 -9.48 16.84
CA ARG A 259 8.14 -8.69 17.68
C ARG A 259 7.63 -7.28 17.98
N ARG A 260 7.28 -6.54 16.92
CA ARG A 260 6.60 -5.24 17.02
C ARG A 260 5.14 -5.50 16.72
N LYS A 261 4.22 -5.21 17.65
CA LYS A 261 2.78 -5.50 17.54
C LYS A 261 2.06 -4.57 16.55
N ASN A 262 2.71 -4.21 15.44
CA ASN A 262 2.16 -3.39 14.37
C ASN A 262 1.31 -4.23 13.41
N TRP A 263 0.32 -3.60 12.79
CA TRP A 263 -0.55 -4.25 11.82
C TRP A 263 -0.10 -3.93 10.40
N LYS A 264 0.11 -4.97 9.57
CA LYS A 264 0.48 -4.82 8.16
C LYS A 264 -0.44 -5.65 7.27
N VAL A 265 -0.80 -5.09 6.11
CA VAL A 265 -1.55 -5.84 5.08
C VAL A 265 -0.64 -6.91 4.49
N ARG A 266 -1.16 -8.13 4.40
CA ARG A 266 -0.47 -9.29 3.82
C ARG A 266 -1.43 -10.04 2.92
N LYS A 267 -0.92 -10.51 1.77
CA LYS A 267 -1.65 -11.45 0.93
C LYS A 267 -1.47 -12.82 1.54
N PHE A 268 -2.56 -13.47 1.91
CA PHE A 268 -2.57 -14.83 2.44
C PHE A 268 -2.99 -15.82 1.35
N VAL A 269 -2.35 -16.99 1.35
CA VAL A 269 -2.64 -18.12 0.46
C VAL A 269 -2.77 -19.37 1.32
N LEU A 270 -4.00 -19.88 1.45
CA LEU A 270 -4.33 -21.10 2.17
C LEU A 270 -4.19 -22.31 1.24
N ARG A 271 -3.42 -23.30 1.65
CA ARG A 271 -3.17 -24.55 0.92
C ARG A 271 -3.59 -25.75 1.75
N GLU A 272 -4.17 -26.77 1.10
CA GLU A 272 -4.75 -27.91 1.82
C GLU A 272 -3.78 -29.04 2.16
N ASP A 273 -2.85 -29.41 1.27
CA ASP A 273 -1.98 -30.58 1.48
C ASP A 273 -0.57 -30.39 0.89
N PRO A 274 0.45 -30.04 1.70
CA PRO A 274 0.38 -29.94 3.16
C PRO A 274 -0.39 -28.69 3.64
N ALA A 275 -1.01 -28.80 4.82
CA ALA A 275 -1.86 -27.75 5.40
C ALA A 275 -1.05 -26.53 5.85
N TYR A 276 -0.95 -25.52 4.98
CA TYR A 276 -0.20 -24.30 5.25
C TYR A 276 -0.98 -23.04 4.86
N LEU A 277 -0.77 -21.99 5.65
CA LEU A 277 -1.19 -20.63 5.33
C LEU A 277 0.06 -19.77 5.13
N HIS A 278 0.37 -19.48 3.87
CA HIS A 278 1.51 -18.65 3.48
C HIS A 278 1.09 -17.19 3.42
N TYR A 279 1.99 -16.27 3.75
CA TYR A 279 1.73 -14.84 3.63
C TYR A 279 2.87 -14.08 2.94
N TYR A 280 2.49 -13.14 2.08
CA TYR A 280 3.37 -12.43 1.17
C TYR A 280 3.24 -10.92 1.35
N ASP A 281 4.23 -10.17 0.87
CA ASP A 281 4.04 -8.77 0.56
C ASP A 281 3.11 -8.66 -0.66
N PRO A 282 1.90 -8.06 -0.54
CA PRO A 282 1.00 -7.89 -1.69
C PRO A 282 1.64 -7.11 -2.84
N ALA A 283 2.58 -6.21 -2.55
CA ALA A 283 3.30 -5.42 -3.55
C ALA A 283 4.60 -6.09 -4.03
N GLY A 284 5.07 -7.11 -3.31
CA GLY A 284 6.37 -7.75 -3.52
C GLY A 284 6.36 -8.85 -4.60
N GLY A 285 7.43 -9.64 -4.58
CA GLY A 285 7.61 -10.81 -5.46
C GLY A 285 6.83 -12.04 -4.99
N GLU A 286 7.20 -13.20 -5.54
CA GLU A 286 6.55 -14.47 -5.23
C GLU A 286 7.10 -15.15 -3.96
N ASP A 287 8.08 -14.55 -3.29
CA ASP A 287 8.67 -15.10 -2.08
C ASP A 287 7.80 -14.86 -0.83
N PRO A 288 7.50 -15.91 -0.07
CA PRO A 288 6.72 -15.79 1.17
C PRO A 288 7.51 -15.04 2.23
N LEU A 289 6.83 -14.13 2.93
CA LEU A 289 7.37 -13.52 4.15
C LEU A 289 7.27 -14.46 5.36
N GLY A 290 6.50 -15.53 5.24
CA GLY A 290 6.43 -16.62 6.20
C GLY A 290 5.26 -17.56 5.93
N ALA A 291 5.22 -18.63 6.73
CA ALA A 291 4.25 -19.70 6.63
C ALA A 291 3.71 -20.07 8.01
N ILE A 292 2.45 -20.49 8.07
CA ILE A 292 1.80 -20.99 9.28
C ILE A 292 1.37 -22.43 8.99
N HIS A 293 1.99 -23.37 9.70
CA HIS A 293 1.58 -24.78 9.65
C HIS A 293 0.26 -24.94 10.41
N LEU A 294 -0.76 -25.46 9.73
CA LEU A 294 -2.13 -25.49 10.25
C LEU A 294 -2.50 -26.82 10.92
N ARG A 295 -1.67 -27.85 10.77
CA ARG A 295 -1.95 -29.14 11.43
C ARG A 295 -1.93 -28.96 12.95
N GLY A 296 -3.03 -29.35 13.58
CA GLY A 296 -3.22 -29.19 15.03
C GLY A 296 -3.38 -27.74 15.48
N CYS A 297 -3.56 -26.78 14.57
CA CYS A 297 -3.86 -25.41 14.96
C CYS A 297 -5.31 -25.27 15.44
N VAL A 298 -5.54 -24.30 16.31
CA VAL A 298 -6.86 -23.84 16.73
C VAL A 298 -7.07 -22.45 16.12
N VAL A 299 -8.22 -22.24 15.49
CA VAL A 299 -8.60 -20.93 14.94
C VAL A 299 -9.94 -20.49 15.51
N THR A 300 -9.98 -19.28 16.06
CA THR A 300 -11.11 -18.73 16.80
C THR A 300 -11.36 -17.28 16.44
N ALA A 301 -12.63 -16.86 16.47
CA ALA A 301 -12.97 -15.45 16.42
C ALA A 301 -12.60 -14.79 17.76
N VAL A 302 -12.09 -13.56 17.71
CA VAL A 302 -11.69 -12.80 18.89
C VAL A 302 -12.42 -11.46 18.87
N GLU A 303 -12.98 -11.06 20.00
CA GLU A 303 -13.73 -9.80 20.12
C GLU A 303 -12.83 -8.64 20.55
N ASP A 304 -11.87 -8.90 21.45
CA ASP A 304 -10.94 -7.90 21.97
C ASP A 304 -9.52 -8.49 22.17
N MET A 305 -8.51 -7.65 21.94
CA MET A 305 -7.13 -7.98 22.26
C MET A 305 -6.79 -7.52 23.68
N PRO A 306 -5.99 -8.28 24.46
CA PRO A 306 -5.61 -7.90 25.82
C PRO A 306 -4.96 -6.51 25.95
N ASP A 307 -4.33 -6.01 24.88
CA ASP A 307 -3.52 -4.78 24.87
C ASP A 307 -4.03 -3.66 23.93
N SER A 308 -5.21 -3.79 23.30
CA SER A 308 -5.71 -2.76 22.39
C SER A 308 -6.57 -1.72 23.10
N LYS A 309 -6.18 -0.43 23.05
CA LYS A 309 -7.08 0.68 23.41
C LYS A 309 -8.35 0.57 22.55
N LYS A 310 -9.52 0.51 23.22
CA LYS A 310 -10.85 0.50 22.61
C LYS A 310 -11.01 1.67 21.65
N TYR A 311 -10.88 1.42 20.35
CA TYR A 311 -11.29 2.36 19.31
C TYR A 311 -12.25 1.65 18.38
N ASP A 312 -13.43 2.25 18.26
CA ASP A 312 -14.57 1.86 17.42
C ASP A 312 -14.16 1.52 15.99
N VAL A 313 -13.96 0.23 15.72
CA VAL A 313 -14.22 -0.40 14.43
C VAL A 313 -14.62 -1.83 14.78
N GLU A 314 -15.65 -2.38 14.13
CA GLU A 314 -15.99 -3.81 14.22
C GLU A 314 -14.70 -4.65 14.16
N ASN A 315 -14.32 -5.23 15.30
CA ASN A 315 -13.12 -6.04 15.43
C ASN A 315 -13.40 -7.38 14.75
N ASN A 316 -13.28 -7.40 13.41
CA ASN A 316 -13.31 -8.60 12.58
C ASN A 316 -12.01 -9.41 12.76
N LEU A 317 -11.58 -9.56 14.01
CA LEU A 317 -10.38 -10.21 14.47
C LEU A 317 -10.62 -11.70 14.63
N PHE A 318 -9.58 -12.45 14.34
CA PHE A 318 -9.49 -13.87 14.64
C PHE A 318 -8.05 -14.24 14.92
N GLU A 319 -7.88 -15.31 15.66
CA GLU A 319 -6.59 -15.82 16.10
C GLU A 319 -6.37 -17.23 15.56
N ILE A 320 -5.13 -17.53 15.20
CA ILE A 320 -4.65 -18.87 14.92
C ILE A 320 -3.57 -19.20 15.95
N ILE A 321 -3.78 -20.26 16.71
CA ILE A 321 -2.81 -20.82 17.65
C ILE A 321 -2.27 -22.10 17.03
N THR A 322 -0.98 -22.15 16.70
CA THR A 322 -0.36 -23.36 16.13
C THR A 322 -0.22 -24.45 17.18
N ALA A 323 0.03 -25.70 16.76
CA ALA A 323 0.35 -26.81 17.68
C ALA A 323 1.60 -26.57 18.56
N SER A 324 2.43 -25.59 18.17
CA SER A 324 3.59 -25.11 18.92
C SER A 324 3.29 -23.87 19.77
N GLU A 325 2.01 -23.58 20.05
CA GLU A 325 1.56 -22.45 20.87
C GLU A 325 2.00 -21.08 20.32
N VAL A 326 2.15 -20.95 19.00
CA VAL A 326 2.45 -19.65 18.37
C VAL A 326 1.14 -18.97 17.98
N HIS A 327 0.93 -17.78 18.52
CA HIS A 327 -0.27 -16.97 18.32
C HIS A 327 -0.12 -16.03 17.11
N TYR A 328 -1.09 -16.09 16.20
CA TYR A 328 -1.22 -15.22 15.04
C TYR A 328 -2.55 -14.48 15.07
N TYR A 329 -2.49 -13.15 15.23
CA TYR A 329 -3.67 -12.29 15.17
C TYR A 329 -3.85 -11.70 13.78
N LEU A 330 -5.04 -11.92 13.23
CA LEU A 330 -5.44 -11.49 11.89
C LEU A 330 -6.74 -10.70 11.98
N GLN A 331 -6.88 -9.70 11.11
CA GLN A 331 -8.10 -8.91 10.97
C GLN A 331 -8.59 -8.97 9.53
N ALA A 332 -9.84 -9.42 9.36
CA ALA A 332 -10.54 -9.37 8.08
C ALA A 332 -11.17 -8.00 7.83
N ALA A 333 -11.51 -7.73 6.58
CA ALA A 333 -12.18 -6.50 6.24
C ALA A 333 -13.65 -6.49 6.65
N SER A 334 -14.31 -7.64 6.80
CA SER A 334 -15.70 -7.74 7.25
C SER A 334 -15.95 -8.99 8.10
N SER A 335 -17.05 -9.01 8.86
CA SER A 335 -17.44 -10.18 9.65
C SER A 335 -17.73 -11.40 8.77
N ALA A 336 -18.28 -11.18 7.57
CA ALA A 336 -18.49 -12.22 6.57
C ALA A 336 -17.14 -12.81 6.10
N GLU A 337 -16.19 -11.96 5.71
CA GLU A 337 -14.86 -12.40 5.29
C GLU A 337 -14.12 -13.12 6.44
N ARG A 338 -14.21 -12.63 7.67
CA ARG A 338 -13.67 -13.31 8.86
C ARG A 338 -14.21 -14.73 8.97
N THR A 339 -15.54 -14.88 8.87
CA THR A 339 -16.22 -16.17 8.99
C THR A 339 -15.78 -17.13 7.89
N GLU A 340 -15.64 -16.65 6.65
CA GLU A 340 -15.13 -17.45 5.54
C GLU A 340 -13.69 -17.93 5.76
N TRP A 341 -12.79 -17.05 6.24
CA TRP A 341 -11.41 -17.42 6.53
C TRP A 341 -11.31 -18.45 7.65
N ILE A 342 -12.02 -18.25 8.77
CA ILE A 342 -12.05 -19.20 9.89
C ILE A 342 -12.52 -20.57 9.40
N LYS A 343 -13.66 -20.62 8.68
CA LYS A 343 -14.23 -21.88 8.17
C LYS A 343 -13.27 -22.60 7.22
N ALA A 344 -12.64 -21.87 6.31
CA ALA A 344 -11.67 -22.44 5.38
C ALA A 344 -10.45 -23.02 6.11
N ILE A 345 -9.87 -22.28 7.06
CA ILE A 345 -8.72 -22.73 7.86
C ILE A 345 -9.09 -23.95 8.71
N GLN A 346 -10.24 -23.96 9.38
CA GLN A 346 -10.73 -25.13 10.15
C GLN A 346 -10.93 -26.37 9.29
N THR A 347 -11.27 -26.19 8.01
CA THR A 347 -11.47 -27.32 7.09
C THR A 347 -10.11 -27.89 6.72
N VAL A 348 -9.18 -27.06 6.25
CA VAL A 348 -7.81 -27.44 5.90
C VAL A 348 -7.05 -28.05 7.08
N ALA A 349 -7.13 -27.45 8.27
CA ALA A 349 -6.46 -27.94 9.47
C ALA A 349 -6.90 -29.35 9.89
N ARG A 350 -8.13 -29.76 9.52
CA ARG A 350 -8.66 -31.11 9.78
C ARG A 350 -8.33 -32.12 8.69
N THR A 351 -8.26 -31.68 7.43
CA THR A 351 -8.15 -32.57 6.27
C THR A 351 -6.75 -32.71 5.70
N GLY A 352 -5.87 -31.73 5.90
CA GLY A 352 -4.50 -31.79 5.38
C GLY A 352 -3.64 -32.77 6.15
N LYS A 353 -2.92 -33.62 5.42
CA LYS A 353 -2.15 -34.75 5.96
C LYS A 353 -0.71 -34.40 6.28
#